data_AF-A0A8B6GDB6-F1
#
_entry.id   AF-A0A8B6GDB6-F1
#
_cell.length_a   1.000
_cell.length_b   1.000
_cell.length_c   1.000
_cell.angle_alpha   90.00
_cell.angle_beta   90.00
_cell.angle_gamma   90.00
#
_symmetry.space_group_name_H-M   'P 1'
#
loop_
_entity.id
_entity.type
_entity.pdbx_description
1 polymer ?
#
loop_
_entity_poly.entity_id
_entity_poly.type
_entity_poly.pdbx_seq_one_letter_code
_entity_poly.pdbx_strand_id
1 'polypeptide(L)'
;MVECDLEYPEKLHDAHNDYPLAPENVKINKVRNLVPHLGKREKYTLHYGNLKMYLTMGMKLIKTRRIIRFQQSPWLKHYIDLNTALRTKATTDSEKDFFKLMNVSVFGKTMENIRKSVDVKLVNGEKQALRSSGRLYQQLSSRPHEKDQALV
;
A
#
# COMPACT_ATOMS: atom_id res chain seq x y z
N MET A 1 8.64 5.60 9.79
CA MET A 1 8.58 6.01 8.37
C MET A 1 9.37 7.29 8.26
N VAL A 2 10.23 7.40 7.26
CA VAL A 2 11.10 8.56 7.04
C VAL A 2 10.89 9.02 5.60
N GLU A 3 10.77 10.33 5.41
CA GLU A 3 10.88 10.97 4.12
C GLU A 3 12.24 11.67 4.04
N CYS A 4 13.06 11.31 3.06
CA CYS A 4 14.41 11.82 2.92
C CYS A 4 14.88 11.88 1.47
N ASP A 5 15.98 12.60 1.26
CA ASP A 5 16.72 12.63 0.01
C ASP A 5 17.95 11.72 0.12
N LEU A 6 18.14 10.85 -0.87
CA LEU A 6 19.24 9.89 -0.93
C LEU A 6 20.07 10.11 -2.20
N GLU A 7 21.38 10.00 -2.07
CA GLU A 7 22.32 10.01 -3.20
C GLU A 7 22.88 8.61 -3.42
N TYR A 8 22.98 8.25 -4.70
CA TYR A 8 23.61 7.04 -5.17
C TYR A 8 25.04 7.36 -5.61
N PRO A 9 26.08 6.91 -4.89
CA PRO A 9 27.45 7.13 -5.30
C PRO A 9 27.79 6.38 -6.58
N GLU A 10 28.48 7.03 -7.51
CA GLU A 10 28.88 6.45 -8.80
C GLU A 10 29.71 5.16 -8.65
N LYS A 11 30.54 5.08 -7.62
CA LYS A 11 31.33 3.88 -7.29
C LYS A 11 30.51 2.61 -7.06
N LEU A 12 29.20 2.73 -6.81
CA LEU A 12 28.29 1.60 -6.59
C LEU A 12 27.52 1.22 -7.86
N HIS A 13 27.65 1.99 -8.95
CA HIS A 13 26.86 1.77 -10.17
C HIS A 13 27.15 0.41 -10.78
N ASP A 14 28.42 0.03 -10.90
CA ASP A 14 28.81 -1.26 -11.46
C ASP A 14 28.36 -2.41 -10.54
N ALA A 15 28.52 -2.26 -9.23
CA ALA A 15 28.17 -3.28 -8.25
C ALA A 15 26.66 -3.51 -8.14
N HIS A 16 25.84 -2.49 -8.38
CA HIS A 16 24.39 -2.53 -8.21
C HIS A 16 23.63 -2.38 -9.53
N ASN A 17 24.29 -2.60 -10.67
CA ASN A 17 23.68 -2.44 -11.99
C ASN A 17 22.47 -3.37 -12.20
N ASP A 18 22.55 -4.60 -11.69
CA ASP A 18 21.48 -5.60 -11.84
C ASP A 18 20.28 -5.31 -10.94
N TYR A 19 20.52 -4.84 -9.72
CA TYR A 19 19.48 -4.56 -8.72
C TYR A 19 19.68 -3.22 -8.01
N PRO A 20 19.41 -2.08 -8.69
CA PRO A 20 19.47 -0.78 -8.06
C PRO A 20 18.51 -0.65 -6.87
N LEU A 21 19.02 -0.11 -5.77
CA LEU A 21 18.26 0.16 -4.55
C LEU A 21 17.27 1.32 -4.73
N ALA A 22 16.27 1.34 -3.83
CA ALA A 22 15.27 2.41 -3.73
C ALA A 22 14.55 2.71 -5.06
N PRO A 23 13.81 1.74 -5.64
CA PRO A 23 13.07 1.97 -6.88
C PRO A 23 11.95 3.01 -6.66
N GLU A 24 11.67 3.79 -7.71
CA GLU A 24 10.70 4.89 -7.68
C GLU A 24 9.55 4.67 -8.66
N ASN A 25 8.37 5.21 -8.30
CA ASN A 25 7.21 5.16 -9.18
C ASN A 25 7.30 6.29 -10.21
N VAL A 26 7.70 5.94 -11.45
CA VAL A 26 7.94 6.87 -12.56
C VAL A 26 6.88 6.68 -13.64
N LYS A 27 6.43 7.77 -14.27
CA LYS A 27 5.47 7.73 -15.37
C LYS A 27 6.21 7.59 -16.70
N ILE A 28 6.08 6.43 -17.35
CA ILE A 28 6.63 6.15 -18.68
C ILE A 28 5.45 5.89 -19.63
N ASN A 29 5.37 6.59 -20.76
CA ASN A 29 4.34 6.37 -21.79
C ASN A 29 2.89 6.32 -21.24
N LYS A 30 2.56 7.23 -20.31
CA LYS A 30 1.25 7.34 -19.61
C LYS A 30 0.98 6.28 -18.53
N VAL A 31 1.81 5.25 -18.38
CA VAL A 31 1.70 4.23 -17.34
C VAL A 31 2.69 4.54 -16.21
N ARG A 32 2.28 4.29 -14.96
CA ARG A 32 3.14 4.42 -13.78
C ARG A 32 3.79 3.08 -13.48
N ASN A 33 5.11 3.03 -13.57
CA ASN A 33 5.91 1.83 -13.34
C ASN A 33 6.85 2.05 -12.16
N LEU A 34 7.15 0.97 -11.44
CA LEU A 34 8.20 0.97 -10.42
C LEU A 34 9.53 0.72 -11.12
N VAL A 35 10.41 1.72 -11.16
CA VAL A 35 11.65 1.69 -11.94
C VAL A 35 12.85 1.74 -11.00
N PRO A 36 13.71 0.71 -10.99
CA PRO A 36 15.01 0.79 -10.36
C PRO A 36 15.93 1.63 -11.24
N HIS A 37 16.64 2.59 -10.65
CA HIS A 37 17.70 3.32 -11.35
C HIS A 37 18.76 3.81 -10.36
N LEU A 38 19.92 4.21 -10.88
CA LEU A 38 21.08 4.62 -10.10
C LEU A 38 21.12 6.15 -9.86
N GLY A 39 19.96 6.81 -9.98
CA GLY A 39 19.85 8.26 -9.81
C GLY A 39 19.67 8.68 -8.36
N LYS A 40 19.67 10.00 -8.14
CA LYS A 40 19.31 10.60 -6.85
C LYS A 40 17.83 10.39 -6.54
N ARG A 41 17.51 10.29 -5.25
CA ARG A 41 16.15 10.15 -4.71
C ARG A 41 15.79 11.41 -3.97
N GLU A 42 14.66 12.02 -4.32
CA GLU A 42 14.15 13.21 -3.65
C GLU A 42 12.78 12.91 -3.04
N LYS A 43 12.56 13.36 -1.79
CA LYS A 43 11.31 13.15 -1.04
C LYS A 43 10.91 11.66 -1.00
N TYR A 44 11.89 10.78 -0.94
CA TYR A 44 11.66 9.34 -0.93
C TYR A 44 11.13 8.92 0.43
N THR A 45 9.98 8.25 0.45
CA THR A 45 9.35 7.77 1.69
C THR A 45 9.62 6.29 1.88
N LEU A 46 10.24 5.93 3.00
CA LEU A 46 10.60 4.55 3.32
C LEU A 46 10.50 4.22 4.80
N HIS A 47 10.56 2.93 5.11
CA HIS A 47 10.68 2.45 6.48
C HIS A 47 12.11 2.63 7.01
N TYR A 48 12.26 2.83 8.33
CA TYR A 48 13.56 3.09 8.93
C TYR A 48 14.54 1.90 8.75
N GLY A 49 14.02 0.67 8.75
CA GLY A 49 14.81 -0.54 8.53
C GLY A 49 15.45 -0.57 7.13
N ASN A 50 14.67 -0.21 6.11
CA ASN A 50 15.18 -0.12 4.73
C ASN A 50 16.20 1.01 4.61
N LEU A 51 15.97 2.14 5.28
CA LEU A 51 16.94 3.24 5.29
C LEU A 51 18.27 2.79 5.89
N LYS A 52 18.25 2.09 7.04
CA LYS A 52 19.46 1.53 7.65
C LYS A 52 20.17 0.57 6.70
N MET A 53 19.43 -0.31 6.03
CA MET A 53 19.98 -1.23 5.04
C MET A 53 20.64 -0.50 3.86
N TYR A 54 19.98 0.52 3.31
CA TYR A 54 20.50 1.30 2.18
C TYR A 54 21.79 2.04 2.54
N LEU A 55 21.88 2.59 3.76
CA LEU A 55 23.10 3.21 4.28
C LEU A 55 24.24 2.19 4.40
N THR A 56 23.96 0.99 4.92
CA THR A 56 24.95 -0.10 4.99
C THR A 56 25.44 -0.52 3.61
N MET A 57 24.56 -0.52 2.60
CA MET A 57 24.90 -0.80 1.20
C MET A 57 25.60 0.39 0.50
N GLY A 58 25.87 1.49 1.22
CA GLY A 58 26.68 2.59 0.73
C GLY A 58 25.92 3.75 0.10
N MET A 59 24.58 3.75 0.11
CA MET A 59 23.81 4.95 -0.25
C MET A 59 24.07 6.07 0.75
N LYS A 60 24.06 7.31 0.28
CA LYS A 60 24.29 8.49 1.12
C LYS A 60 22.97 9.19 1.45
N LEU A 61 22.72 9.45 2.72
CA LEU A 61 21.60 10.29 3.15
C LEU A 61 22.00 11.76 3.05
N ILE A 62 21.29 12.52 2.21
CA ILE A 62 21.55 13.95 2.01
C ILE A 62 20.78 14.76 3.04
N LYS A 63 19.46 14.56 3.09
CA LYS A 63 18.56 15.37 3.91
C LYS A 63 17.38 14.57 4.40
N THR A 64 17.06 14.68 5.69
CA THR A 64 15.80 14.17 6.24
C THR A 64 14.76 15.27 6.25
N ARG A 65 13.56 15.00 5.71
CA ARG A 65 12.48 15.97 5.58
C ARG A 65 11.41 15.79 6.65
N ARG A 66 10.88 14.58 6.77
CA ARG A 66 9.79 14.25 7.70
C ARG A 66 10.04 12.89 8.34
N ILE A 67 9.65 12.74 9.59
CA ILE A 67 9.75 11.48 10.33
C ILE A 67 8.42 11.22 11.02
N ILE A 68 7.91 10.00 10.83
CA ILE A 68 6.76 9.48 11.56
C ILE A 68 7.25 8.32 12.42
N ARG A 69 7.15 8.49 13.74
CA ARG A 69 7.43 7.47 14.74
C ARG A 69 6.15 6.72 15.08
N PHE A 70 6.26 5.41 15.22
CA PHE A 70 5.16 4.54 15.63
C PHE A 70 5.73 3.32 16.34
N GLN A 71 4.90 2.66 17.13
CA GLN A 71 5.22 1.37 17.74
C GLN A 71 4.87 0.25 16.77
N GLN A 72 5.72 -0.77 16.72
CA GLN A 72 5.53 -1.96 15.89
C GLN A 72 5.45 -3.17 16.78
N SER A 73 4.45 -4.00 16.55
CA SER A 73 4.30 -5.30 17.20
C SER A 73 3.83 -6.33 16.17
N PRO A 74 4.15 -7.61 16.35
CA PRO A 74 3.71 -8.69 15.47
C PRO A 74 2.24 -9.07 15.77
N TRP A 75 1.33 -8.10 15.82
CA TRP A 75 -0.04 -8.28 16.29
C TRP A 75 -0.86 -9.28 15.44
N LEU A 76 -0.57 -9.38 14.14
CA LEU A 76 -1.24 -10.31 13.23
C LEU A 76 -0.59 -11.71 13.20
N LYS A 77 0.50 -11.93 13.93
CA LYS A 77 1.29 -13.17 13.87
C LYS A 77 0.45 -14.41 14.20
N HIS A 78 -0.31 -14.37 15.30
CA HIS A 78 -1.13 -15.51 15.72
C HIS A 78 -2.18 -15.90 14.66
N TYR A 79 -2.76 -14.92 13.96
CA TYR A 79 -3.71 -15.16 12.89
C TYR A 79 -3.05 -15.79 11.66
N ILE A 80 -1.90 -15.26 11.24
CA ILE A 80 -1.16 -15.79 10.09
C ILE A 80 -0.66 -17.21 10.38
N ASP A 81 -0.15 -17.46 11.58
CA ASP A 81 0.32 -18.77 12.03
C ASP A 81 -0.83 -19.78 12.02
N LEU A 82 -2.02 -19.39 12.50
CA LEU A 82 -3.22 -20.24 12.48
C LEU A 82 -3.59 -20.62 11.04
N ASN A 83 -3.74 -19.65 10.14
CA ASN A 83 -4.09 -19.92 8.75
C ASN A 83 -3.03 -20.75 8.02
N THR A 84 -1.75 -20.55 8.36
CA THR A 84 -0.65 -21.34 7.82
C THR A 84 -0.75 -22.80 8.29
N ALA A 85 -1.01 -23.01 9.58
CA ALA A 85 -1.19 -24.35 10.14
C ALA A 85 -2.42 -25.07 9.56
N LEU A 86 -3.54 -24.36 9.40
CA LEU A 86 -4.75 -24.89 8.78
C LEU A 86 -4.53 -25.20 7.29
N ARG A 87 -3.79 -24.35 6.56
CA ARG A 87 -3.40 -24.60 5.18
C ARG A 87 -2.53 -25.84 5.02
N THR A 88 -1.61 -26.09 5.95
CA THR A 88 -0.78 -27.31 5.93
C THR A 88 -1.59 -28.58 6.22
N LYS A 89 -2.64 -28.46 7.05
CA LYS A 89 -3.53 -29.59 7.40
C LYS A 89 -4.60 -29.87 6.33
N ALA A 90 -4.92 -28.90 5.49
CA ALA A 90 -5.92 -29.02 4.44
C ALA A 90 -5.54 -30.11 3.42
N THR A 91 -6.47 -31.02 3.17
CA THR A 91 -6.30 -32.11 2.20
C THR A 91 -6.68 -31.67 0.80
N THR A 92 -7.70 -30.82 0.70
CA THR A 92 -8.27 -30.37 -0.57
C THR A 92 -7.63 -29.08 -1.04
N ASP A 93 -7.40 -28.93 -2.35
CA ASP A 93 -6.81 -27.70 -2.88
C ASP A 93 -7.69 -26.47 -2.67
N SER A 94 -9.02 -26.64 -2.69
CA SER A 94 -9.97 -25.56 -2.36
C SER A 94 -9.79 -25.01 -0.95
N GLU A 95 -9.54 -25.86 0.04
CA GLU A 95 -9.30 -25.45 1.43
C GLU A 95 -7.95 -24.74 1.57
N LYS A 96 -6.92 -25.22 0.88
CA LYS A 96 -5.61 -24.55 0.86
C LYS A 96 -5.71 -23.15 0.27
N ASP A 97 -6.48 -22.98 -0.80
CA ASP A 97 -6.71 -21.68 -1.43
C ASP A 97 -7.54 -20.75 -0.55
N PHE A 98 -8.51 -21.30 0.20
CA PHE A 98 -9.26 -20.52 1.19
C PHE A 98 -8.36 -19.91 2.26
N PHE A 99 -7.52 -20.71 2.94
CA PHE A 99 -6.63 -20.20 3.99
C PHE A 99 -5.54 -19.25 3.44
N LYS A 100 -5.09 -19.48 2.20
CA LYS A 100 -4.22 -18.53 1.49
C LYS A 100 -4.94 -17.19 1.28
N LEU A 101 -6.19 -17.22 0.81
CA LEU A 101 -6.99 -16.04 0.57
C LEU A 101 -7.22 -15.24 1.86
N MET A 102 -7.48 -15.91 2.99
CA MET A 102 -7.68 -15.25 4.28
C MET A 102 -6.47 -14.40 4.71
N ASN A 103 -5.24 -14.88 4.47
CA ASN A 103 -4.04 -14.08 4.74
C ASN A 103 -3.87 -12.92 3.76
N VAL A 104 -4.11 -13.14 2.46
CA VAL A 104 -3.93 -12.13 1.41
C VAL A 104 -5.00 -11.02 1.51
N SER A 105 -6.25 -11.39 1.84
CA SER A 105 -7.38 -10.47 1.92
C SER A 105 -7.22 -9.48 3.07
N VAL A 106 -6.81 -9.95 4.25
CA VAL A 106 -6.54 -9.09 5.42
C VAL A 106 -5.44 -8.07 5.08
N PHE A 107 -4.35 -8.51 4.46
CA PHE A 107 -3.29 -7.60 4.01
C PHE A 107 -3.83 -6.52 3.06
N GLY A 108 -4.54 -6.92 2.01
CA GLY A 108 -5.13 -5.99 1.05
C GLY A 108 -6.09 -4.99 1.70
N LYS A 109 -6.94 -5.47 2.62
CA LYS A 109 -7.91 -4.63 3.33
C LYS A 109 -7.23 -3.61 4.24
N THR A 110 -6.16 -3.98 4.94
CA THR A 110 -5.41 -3.05 5.80
C THR A 110 -4.66 -1.96 5.03
N MET A 111 -4.31 -2.21 3.77
CA MET A 111 -3.68 -1.21 2.88
C MET A 111 -4.69 -0.42 2.03
N GLU A 112 -5.99 -0.67 2.18
CA GLU A 112 -7.01 -0.01 1.38
C GLU A 112 -7.08 1.49 1.70
N ASN A 113 -7.08 2.32 0.67
CA ASN A 113 -7.31 3.75 0.82
C ASN A 113 -8.82 4.05 0.90
N ILE A 114 -9.35 4.02 2.12
CA ILE A 114 -10.76 4.29 2.44
C ILE A 114 -11.29 5.61 1.89
N ARG A 115 -10.44 6.62 1.64
CA ARG A 115 -10.88 7.92 1.11
C ARG A 115 -11.37 7.83 -0.33
N LYS A 116 -10.93 6.81 -1.08
CA LYS A 116 -11.43 6.56 -2.44
C LYS A 116 -12.80 5.89 -2.44
N SER A 117 -13.21 5.32 -1.32
CA SER A 117 -14.49 4.62 -1.18
C SER A 117 -15.65 5.58 -0.87
N VAL A 118 -15.37 6.88 -0.67
CA VAL A 118 -16.35 7.95 -0.46
C VAL A 118 -16.34 8.91 -1.65
N ASP A 119 -17.46 8.99 -2.38
CA ASP A 119 -17.67 9.95 -3.47
C ASP A 119 -18.32 11.23 -2.91
N VAL A 120 -17.50 12.25 -2.61
CA VAL A 120 -17.99 13.56 -2.15
C VAL A 120 -18.06 14.51 -3.34
N LYS A 121 -19.29 14.90 -3.72
CA LYS A 121 -19.52 15.90 -4.77
C LYS A 121 -19.92 17.24 -4.14
N LEU A 122 -19.07 18.24 -4.31
CA LEU A 122 -19.42 19.63 -3.99
C LEU A 122 -20.16 20.24 -5.17
N VAL A 123 -21.35 20.77 -4.90
CA VAL A 123 -22.25 21.35 -5.91
C VAL A 123 -22.67 22.74 -5.45
N ASN A 124 -22.51 23.72 -6.33
CA ASN A 124 -22.78 25.13 -6.02
C ASN A 124 -24.10 25.63 -6.67
N GLY A 125 -25.15 24.80 -6.64
CA GLY A 125 -26.43 25.16 -7.21
C GLY A 125 -27.46 24.05 -7.10
N GLU A 126 -28.69 24.42 -6.81
CA GLU A 126 -29.81 23.52 -6.51
C GLU A 126 -30.07 22.50 -7.63
N LYS A 127 -30.04 22.94 -8.90
CA LYS A 127 -30.21 22.06 -10.08
C LYS A 127 -29.12 21.00 -10.22
N GLN A 128 -27.88 21.31 -9.82
CA GLN A 128 -26.76 20.37 -9.89
C GLN A 128 -26.78 19.39 -8.71
N ALA A 129 -27.24 19.84 -7.54
CA ALA A 129 -27.49 18.99 -6.39
C ALA A 129 -28.56 17.93 -6.69
N LEU A 130 -29.72 18.33 -7.22
CA LEU A 130 -30.80 17.42 -7.61
C LEU A 130 -30.35 16.33 -8.60
N ARG A 131 -29.54 16.70 -9.62
CA ARG A 131 -28.99 15.75 -10.60
C ARG A 131 -28.01 14.75 -9.98
N SER A 132 -27.21 15.21 -9.02
CA SER A 132 -26.21 14.37 -8.33
C SER A 132 -26.87 13.40 -7.36
N SER A 133 -27.93 13.84 -6.66
CA SER A 133 -28.72 13.03 -5.74
C SER A 133 -29.49 11.89 -6.44
N GLY A 134 -30.04 12.15 -7.64
CA GLY A 134 -30.74 11.12 -8.42
C GLY A 134 -29.86 9.93 -8.83
N ARG A 135 -28.60 10.20 -9.22
CA ARG A 135 -27.60 9.14 -9.50
C ARG A 135 -27.13 8.42 -8.24
N LEU A 136 -27.04 9.14 -7.11
CA LEU A 136 -26.65 8.57 -5.82
C LEU A 136 -27.67 7.51 -5.34
N TYR A 137 -28.97 7.80 -5.49
CA TYR A 137 -30.03 6.86 -5.13
C TYR A 137 -29.99 5.57 -5.98
N GLN A 138 -29.73 5.70 -7.29
CA GLN A 138 -29.57 4.55 -8.20
C GLN A 138 -28.30 3.72 -7.94
N GLN A 139 -27.21 4.36 -7.49
CA GLN A 139 -25.96 3.65 -7.11
C GLN A 139 -26.06 2.97 -5.74
N LEU A 140 -26.84 3.51 -4.80
CA LEU A 140 -27.09 2.89 -3.50
C LEU A 140 -28.06 1.70 -3.61
N SER A 141 -29.04 1.77 -4.52
CA SER A 141 -30.00 0.68 -4.77
C SER A 141 -29.42 -0.50 -5.55
N SER A 142 -28.22 -0.37 -6.14
CA SER A 142 -27.55 -1.43 -6.91
C SER A 142 -26.38 -2.10 -6.17
N ARG A 143 -26.12 -1.73 -4.90
CA ARG A 143 -25.19 -2.46 -4.02
C ARG A 143 -25.95 -3.59 -3.29
N PRO A 144 -25.49 -4.86 -3.35
CA PRO A 144 -26.11 -5.94 -2.59
C PRO A 144 -25.99 -5.69 -1.08
N HIS A 145 -27.08 -6.05 -0.40
CA HIS A 145 -27.46 -5.73 0.97
C HIS A 145 -26.55 -6.45 1.99
N GLU A 146 -25.63 -5.75 2.66
CA GLU A 146 -25.22 -6.09 4.03
C GLU A 146 -25.96 -5.13 4.98
N LYS A 147 -27.26 -5.39 5.16
CA LYS A 147 -27.95 -4.98 6.38
C LYS A 147 -28.21 -6.26 7.15
N ASP A 148 -27.45 -6.44 8.23
CA ASP A 148 -27.92 -6.95 9.52
C ASP A 148 -26.68 -7.16 10.40
N GLN A 149 -26.36 -6.13 11.19
CA GLN A 149 -25.66 -6.22 12.48
C GLN A 149 -25.50 -4.80 13.05
N ALA A 150 -26.61 -4.21 13.49
CA ALA A 150 -26.64 -3.16 14.52
C ALA A 150 -28.09 -2.83 14.89
N LEU A 151 -28.74 -3.71 15.64
CA LEU A 151 -29.83 -3.34 16.54
C LEU A 151 -29.59 -4.08 17.86
N VAL A 152 -29.35 -3.29 18.91
CA VAL A 152 -29.80 -3.63 20.27
C VAL A 152 -31.33 -3.56 20.27
#